data_AF-K2H4X9-F1
#
_entry.id   AF-K2H4X9-F1
#
_cell.length_a   1.000
_cell.length_b   1.000
_cell.length_c   1.000
_cell.angle_alpha   90.00
_cell.angle_beta   90.00
_cell.angle_gamma   90.00
#
_symmetry.space_group_name_H-M   'P 1'
#
loop_
_entity.id
_entity.type
_entity.pdbx_description
1 polymer ?
#
loop_
_entity_poly.entity_id
_entity_poly.type
_entity_poly.pdbx_seq_one_letter_code
_entity_poly.pdbx_strand_id
1 'polypeptide(L)'
;MFITPINPACSQLPILRFILTSNIYTMNVGYVRITTESNSFVSISDLVISQPEGDVQFFDINEMVIIKKVKSFNQSISSSLSVINSKLNFISIDRNITLNFINSDIHFSDITTVLDQELFLRQSIIYISKSLIIENAHLTIYYDQYQSWSVLYANSDIEISSMAVTLVIEGDSVSSQSDCYQESCAPFISNTPGNKVYLSDNITFEVLNDTGMDKLEILLQDHSVELCFTRTKGCSVVEKYGYIFVFVLFFILLLPFLVIPVVIWMNKMGCRKKDPYQDFGY
;
A
#
# COMPACT_ATOMS: atom_id res chain seq x y z
N MET A 1 -17.00 -9.03 33.67
CA MET A 1 -16.81 -10.49 33.51
C MET A 1 -15.31 -10.81 33.43
N PHE A 2 -14.88 -11.97 33.91
CA PHE A 2 -13.53 -12.53 33.71
C PHE A 2 -13.64 -13.73 32.77
N ILE A 3 -12.78 -13.80 31.75
CA ILE A 3 -12.75 -14.93 30.79
C ILE A 3 -11.36 -15.54 30.84
N THR A 4 -11.29 -16.84 31.14
CA THR A 4 -10.05 -17.60 31.31
C THR A 4 -9.62 -18.29 30.00
N PRO A 5 -8.35 -18.73 29.89
CA PRO A 5 -7.81 -19.30 28.66
C PRO A 5 -8.62 -20.52 28.21
N ILE A 6 -9.00 -20.52 26.93
CA ILE A 6 -9.76 -21.61 26.32
C ILE A 6 -8.76 -22.51 25.61
N ASN A 7 -8.80 -23.81 25.91
CA ASN A 7 -7.87 -24.79 25.34
C ASN A 7 -8.14 -24.95 23.83
N PRO A 8 -7.15 -24.68 22.95
CA PRO A 8 -7.31 -24.79 21.50
C PRO A 8 -7.52 -26.24 20.99
N ALA A 9 -7.38 -27.26 21.85
CA ALA A 9 -7.63 -28.66 21.50
C ALA A 9 -9.10 -28.99 21.20
N CYS A 10 -10.04 -28.06 21.42
CA CYS A 10 -11.43 -28.21 21.02
C CYS A 10 -11.62 -27.68 19.60
N SER A 11 -12.10 -28.54 18.69
CA SER A 11 -12.27 -28.30 17.24
C SER A 11 -13.20 -27.14 16.84
N GLN A 12 -13.75 -26.41 17.81
CA GLN A 12 -14.59 -25.24 17.58
C GLN A 12 -14.05 -24.06 18.38
N LEU A 13 -13.73 -22.98 17.67
CA LEU A 13 -13.35 -21.71 18.26
C LEU A 13 -14.46 -21.23 19.21
N PRO A 14 -14.10 -20.73 20.40
CA PRO A 14 -15.10 -20.18 21.32
C PRO A 14 -15.73 -18.94 20.71
N ILE A 15 -17.06 -18.98 20.54
CA ILE A 15 -17.87 -17.85 20.10
C ILE A 15 -18.47 -17.20 21.33
N LEU A 16 -18.11 -15.94 21.57
CA LEU A 16 -18.71 -15.13 22.62
C LEU A 16 -19.77 -14.23 21.98
N ARG A 17 -21.04 -14.54 22.28
CA ARG A 17 -22.19 -13.76 21.80
C ARG A 17 -22.65 -12.78 22.87
N PHE A 18 -22.77 -11.51 22.51
CA PHE A 18 -23.27 -10.45 23.39
C PHE A 18 -24.55 -9.84 22.82
N ILE A 19 -25.62 -9.81 23.62
CA ILE A 19 -26.95 -9.33 23.23
C ILE A 19 -27.17 -7.86 23.65
N LEU A 20 -26.35 -7.36 24.58
CA LEU A 20 -26.42 -6.00 25.12
C LEU A 20 -24.99 -5.46 25.34
N THR A 21 -24.89 -4.16 25.61
CA THR A 21 -23.64 -3.53 26.07
C THR A 21 -22.99 -4.35 27.17
N SER A 22 -21.75 -4.76 26.92
CA SER A 22 -21.03 -5.66 27.80
C SER A 22 -19.66 -5.12 28.16
N ASN A 23 -19.36 -5.10 29.47
CA ASN A 23 -18.07 -4.69 30.01
C ASN A 23 -17.30 -5.92 30.52
N ILE A 24 -16.20 -6.24 29.83
CA ILE A 24 -15.25 -7.27 30.26
C ILE A 24 -14.10 -6.57 30.98
N TYR A 25 -13.80 -7.01 32.20
CA TYR A 25 -12.71 -6.42 32.98
C TYR A 25 -11.37 -6.98 32.52
N THR A 26 -11.28 -8.30 32.44
CA THR A 26 -10.09 -8.96 31.93
C THR A 26 -10.48 -10.13 31.03
N MET A 27 -9.85 -10.20 29.88
CA MET A 27 -9.95 -11.30 28.94
C MET A 27 -8.58 -11.93 28.77
N ASN A 28 -8.46 -13.21 29.10
CA ASN A 28 -7.23 -13.97 28.92
C ASN A 28 -7.53 -15.21 28.08
N VAL A 29 -7.16 -15.16 26.81
CA VAL A 29 -7.67 -16.06 25.76
C VAL A 29 -6.62 -16.22 24.68
N GLY A 30 -6.58 -17.40 24.07
CA GLY A 30 -5.80 -17.65 22.84
C GLY A 30 -6.59 -17.18 21.63
N TYR A 31 -7.65 -17.90 21.24
CA TYR A 31 -8.48 -17.52 20.09
C TYR A 31 -9.85 -17.01 20.52
N VAL A 32 -10.37 -15.96 19.88
CA VAL A 32 -11.70 -15.41 20.20
C VAL A 32 -12.45 -14.97 18.96
N ARG A 33 -13.65 -15.52 18.77
CA ARG A 33 -14.66 -14.88 17.92
C ARG A 33 -15.65 -14.15 18.81
N ILE A 34 -15.75 -12.83 18.64
CA ILE A 34 -16.79 -12.01 19.28
C ILE A 34 -17.87 -11.77 18.23
N THR A 35 -19.12 -12.06 18.58
CA THR A 35 -20.27 -11.65 17.77
C THR A 35 -21.20 -10.83 18.63
N THR A 36 -21.73 -9.74 18.07
CA THR A 36 -22.67 -8.89 18.78
C THR A 36 -23.95 -8.74 17.96
N GLU A 37 -25.05 -8.36 18.60
CA GLU A 37 -26.30 -8.05 17.89
C GLU A 37 -26.35 -6.56 17.50
N SER A 38 -27.17 -6.20 16.51
CA SER A 38 -27.27 -4.83 16.00
C SER A 38 -27.45 -3.81 17.14
N ASN A 39 -26.62 -2.76 17.15
CA ASN A 39 -26.57 -1.67 18.15
C ASN A 39 -26.00 -2.02 19.53
N SER A 40 -25.33 -3.17 19.69
CA SER A 40 -24.57 -3.46 20.91
C SER A 40 -23.09 -3.09 20.75
N PHE A 41 -22.41 -2.78 21.87
CA PHE A 41 -20.97 -2.55 21.89
C PHE A 41 -20.33 -3.35 23.03
N VAL A 42 -19.12 -3.83 22.80
CA VAL A 42 -18.33 -4.57 23.80
C VAL A 42 -17.13 -3.74 24.18
N SER A 43 -16.95 -3.51 25.48
CA SER A 43 -15.77 -2.85 26.02
C SER A 43 -14.95 -3.86 26.82
N ILE A 44 -13.70 -4.04 26.43
CA ILE A 44 -12.70 -4.86 27.12
C ILE A 44 -11.71 -3.92 27.79
N SER A 45 -11.60 -3.99 29.12
CA SER A 45 -10.69 -3.11 29.86
C SER A 45 -9.25 -3.58 29.70
N ASP A 46 -8.96 -4.83 30.04
CA ASP A 46 -7.65 -5.45 29.83
C ASP A 46 -7.78 -6.73 28.99
N LEU A 47 -7.14 -6.76 27.81
CA LEU A 47 -6.89 -7.97 27.05
C LEU A 47 -5.47 -8.45 27.36
N VAL A 48 -5.34 -9.62 27.99
CA VAL A 48 -4.05 -10.19 28.41
C VAL A 48 -3.76 -11.43 27.59
N ILE A 49 -2.68 -11.39 26.80
CA ILE A 49 -2.23 -12.50 25.97
C ILE A 49 -1.31 -13.39 26.81
N SER A 50 -1.76 -14.58 27.25
CA SER A 50 -1.03 -15.40 28.22
C SER A 50 -0.35 -16.68 27.71
N GLN A 51 -0.56 -17.08 26.46
CA GLN A 51 0.01 -18.31 25.94
C GLN A 51 1.36 -18.09 25.24
N PRO A 52 2.35 -18.99 25.44
CA PRO A 52 3.70 -18.86 24.89
C PRO A 52 3.78 -19.02 23.35
N GLU A 53 2.72 -19.52 22.71
CA GLU A 53 2.57 -19.64 21.25
C GLU A 53 1.29 -18.93 20.74
N GLY A 54 0.69 -18.04 21.55
CA GLY A 54 -0.70 -17.62 21.39
C GLY A 54 -0.91 -16.34 20.59
N ASP A 55 -1.12 -16.48 19.28
CA ASP A 55 -1.73 -15.46 18.44
C ASP A 55 -3.17 -15.21 18.93
N VAL A 56 -3.46 -14.02 19.47
CA VAL A 56 -4.86 -13.62 19.66
C VAL A 56 -5.43 -13.24 18.33
N GLN A 57 -6.50 -13.90 17.91
CA GLN A 57 -7.11 -13.64 16.61
C GLN A 57 -8.56 -13.20 16.80
N PHE A 58 -8.89 -12.03 16.25
CA PHE A 58 -10.25 -11.53 16.11
C PHE A 58 -10.72 -11.71 14.66
N PHE A 59 -11.95 -12.22 14.49
CA PHE A 59 -12.52 -12.54 13.17
C PHE A 59 -13.94 -12.03 13.03
N ASP A 60 -14.23 -11.43 11.87
CA ASP A 60 -15.56 -11.08 11.40
C ASP A 60 -16.38 -10.22 12.39
N ILE A 61 -15.70 -9.29 13.08
CA ILE A 61 -16.31 -8.35 14.01
C ILE A 61 -16.79 -7.13 13.23
N ASN A 62 -18.09 -7.07 12.95
CA ASN A 62 -18.67 -5.96 12.19
C ASN A 62 -19.12 -4.79 13.07
N GLU A 63 -19.23 -5.00 14.38
CA GLU A 63 -19.67 -3.98 15.33
C GLU A 63 -18.51 -3.33 16.09
N MET A 64 -18.77 -2.24 16.79
CA MET A 64 -17.73 -1.53 17.53
C MET A 64 -17.34 -2.28 18.81
N VAL A 65 -16.14 -2.88 18.81
CA VAL A 65 -15.50 -3.43 20.00
C VAL A 65 -14.36 -2.50 20.42
N ILE A 66 -14.39 -2.07 21.69
CA ILE A 66 -13.39 -1.17 22.26
C ILE A 66 -12.50 -1.98 23.20
N ILE A 67 -11.19 -1.97 22.95
CA ILE A 67 -10.18 -2.62 23.78
C ILE A 67 -9.29 -1.53 24.37
N LYS A 68 -9.45 -1.28 25.67
CA LYS A 68 -8.76 -0.17 26.33
C LYS A 68 -7.27 -0.46 26.48
N LYS A 69 -6.90 -1.69 26.82
CA LYS A 69 -5.50 -2.04 26.95
C LYS A 69 -5.23 -3.46 26.51
N VAL A 70 -4.28 -3.64 25.60
CA VAL A 70 -3.74 -4.94 25.19
C VAL A 70 -2.37 -5.12 25.83
N LYS A 71 -2.18 -6.21 26.57
CA LYS A 71 -0.93 -6.52 27.25
C LYS A 71 -0.48 -7.94 26.96
N SER A 72 0.83 -8.12 26.90
CA SER A 72 1.41 -9.44 27.00
C SER A 72 1.50 -9.87 28.47
N PHE A 73 1.19 -11.13 28.77
CA PHE A 73 1.37 -11.69 30.12
C PHE A 73 2.85 -11.78 30.51
N ASN A 74 3.72 -12.05 29.53
CA ASN A 74 5.15 -12.16 29.75
C ASN A 74 5.88 -11.25 28.76
N GLN A 75 6.45 -10.16 29.28
CA GLN A 75 7.18 -9.17 28.48
C GLN A 75 8.38 -9.76 27.71
N SER A 76 8.85 -10.92 28.13
CA SER A 76 9.99 -11.65 27.54
C SER A 76 9.62 -12.49 26.31
N ILE A 77 8.33 -12.66 26.02
CA ILE A 77 7.84 -13.53 24.94
C ILE A 77 7.12 -12.66 23.91
N SER A 78 7.45 -12.86 22.62
CA SER A 78 6.72 -12.24 21.51
C SER A 78 5.26 -12.69 21.53
N SER A 79 4.35 -11.74 21.71
CA SER A 79 2.91 -11.99 21.63
C SER A 79 2.40 -11.41 20.33
N SER A 80 1.41 -12.04 19.70
CA SER A 80 0.82 -11.49 18.48
C SER A 80 -0.68 -11.27 18.63
N LEU A 81 -1.17 -10.26 17.94
CA LEU A 81 -2.58 -9.93 17.82
C LEU A 81 -2.94 -9.81 16.34
N SER A 82 -3.73 -10.74 15.85
CA SER A 82 -4.32 -10.71 14.52
C SER A 82 -5.76 -10.20 14.55
N VAL A 83 -6.10 -9.33 13.61
CA VAL A 83 -7.45 -8.78 13.42
C VAL A 83 -7.81 -8.94 11.97
N ILE A 84 -8.87 -9.71 11.71
CA ILE A 84 -9.20 -10.21 10.37
C ILE A 84 -10.67 -9.88 10.11
N ASN A 85 -10.94 -9.19 9.00
CA ASN A 85 -12.30 -8.78 8.60
C ASN A 85 -13.08 -8.10 9.72
N SER A 86 -12.42 -7.24 10.50
CA SER A 86 -12.96 -6.77 11.78
C SER A 86 -12.81 -5.27 11.95
N LYS A 87 -13.74 -4.67 12.70
CA LYS A 87 -13.70 -3.29 13.16
C LYS A 87 -13.37 -3.25 14.65
N LEU A 88 -12.20 -2.73 15.00
CA LEU A 88 -11.76 -2.63 16.40
C LEU A 88 -11.33 -1.21 16.74
N ASN A 89 -11.54 -0.82 17.99
CA ASN A 89 -11.03 0.41 18.55
C ASN A 89 -10.08 0.09 19.72
N PHE A 90 -8.81 0.42 19.57
CA PHE A 90 -7.80 0.32 20.61
C PHE A 90 -7.56 1.67 21.28
N ILE A 91 -7.33 1.66 22.59
CA ILE A 91 -6.77 2.82 23.28
C ILE A 91 -5.26 2.62 23.39
N SER A 92 -4.80 1.53 24.02
CA SER A 92 -3.36 1.28 24.22
C SER A 92 -2.99 -0.18 23.96
N ILE A 93 -1.80 -0.39 23.39
CA ILE A 93 -1.22 -1.70 23.09
C ILE A 93 0.23 -1.69 23.60
N ASP A 94 0.64 -2.75 24.29
CA ASP A 94 2.03 -2.90 24.71
C ASP A 94 2.97 -3.09 23.49
N ARG A 95 4.18 -2.51 23.56
CA ARG A 95 5.16 -2.47 22.47
C ARG A 95 5.68 -3.83 22.00
N ASN A 96 5.62 -4.85 22.86
CA ASN A 96 6.12 -6.18 22.55
C ASN A 96 5.07 -7.06 21.83
N ILE A 97 3.98 -6.46 21.38
CA ILE A 97 2.90 -7.15 20.68
C ILE A 97 3.02 -6.89 19.19
N THR A 98 3.29 -7.96 18.43
CA THR A 98 3.23 -7.93 16.97
C THR A 98 1.77 -7.79 16.54
N LEU A 99 1.47 -6.86 15.64
CA LEU A 99 0.13 -6.63 15.13
C LEU A 99 0.00 -7.17 13.71
N ASN A 100 -1.09 -7.87 13.43
CA ASN A 100 -1.40 -8.38 12.10
C ASN A 100 -2.83 -8.00 11.72
N PHE A 101 -2.98 -7.06 10.79
CA PHE A 101 -4.26 -6.55 10.35
C PHE A 101 -4.54 -6.95 8.91
N ILE A 102 -5.66 -7.64 8.71
CA ILE A 102 -6.08 -8.16 7.42
C ILE A 102 -7.51 -7.69 7.16
N ASN A 103 -7.70 -6.92 6.08
CA ASN A 103 -9.01 -6.42 5.65
C ASN A 103 -9.83 -5.85 6.82
N SER A 104 -9.19 -5.02 7.66
CA SER A 104 -9.76 -4.57 8.93
C SER A 104 -9.76 -3.05 9.05
N ASP A 105 -10.71 -2.53 9.82
CA ASP A 105 -10.87 -1.10 10.13
C ASP A 105 -10.49 -0.87 11.60
N ILE A 106 -9.29 -0.34 11.82
CA ILE A 106 -8.68 -0.22 13.13
C ILE A 106 -8.66 1.24 13.54
N HIS A 107 -9.25 1.56 14.69
CA HIS A 107 -9.22 2.90 15.26
C HIS A 107 -8.31 2.92 16.49
N PHE A 108 -7.42 3.91 16.58
CA PHE A 108 -6.72 4.26 17.81
C PHE A 108 -7.29 5.54 18.39
N SER A 109 -7.85 5.44 19.60
CA SER A 109 -8.56 6.54 20.26
C SER A 109 -7.79 7.21 21.40
N ASP A 110 -6.51 6.87 21.59
CA ASP A 110 -5.66 7.50 22.60
C ASP A 110 -5.38 8.97 22.29
N ILE A 111 -4.90 9.70 23.30
CA ILE A 111 -4.43 11.07 23.18
C ILE A 111 -3.18 11.13 22.30
N THR A 112 -2.29 10.16 22.49
CA THR A 112 -1.06 9.99 21.71
C THR A 112 -0.90 8.52 21.41
N THR A 113 -0.89 8.15 20.14
CA THR A 113 -0.59 6.79 19.70
C THR A 113 0.87 6.71 19.32
N VAL A 114 1.61 5.82 19.99
CA VAL A 114 3.01 5.52 19.68
C VAL A 114 3.04 4.14 19.02
N LEU A 115 3.56 4.07 17.79
CA LEU A 115 3.84 2.83 17.10
C LEU A 115 5.33 2.53 17.21
N ASP A 116 5.67 1.52 18.01
CA ASP A 116 7.04 1.05 18.29
C ASP A 116 7.03 -0.48 18.38
N GLN A 117 6.57 -1.09 17.30
CA GLN A 117 6.38 -2.54 17.20
C GLN A 117 6.38 -2.97 15.74
N GLU A 118 6.26 -4.28 15.55
CA GLU A 118 6.09 -4.88 14.23
C GLU A 118 4.62 -4.93 13.83
N LEU A 119 4.31 -4.40 12.65
CA LEU A 119 2.96 -4.35 12.08
C LEU A 119 2.94 -5.02 10.71
N PHE A 120 2.06 -5.99 10.54
CA PHE A 120 1.74 -6.64 9.28
C PHE A 120 0.40 -6.11 8.79
N LEU A 121 0.38 -5.49 7.62
CA LEU A 121 -0.74 -4.71 7.14
C LEU A 121 -1.17 -5.18 5.74
N ARG A 122 -2.36 -5.77 5.67
CA ARG A 122 -2.98 -6.20 4.41
C ARG A 122 -4.35 -5.58 4.25
N GLN A 123 -4.51 -4.72 3.25
CA GLN A 123 -5.78 -4.07 2.89
C GLN A 123 -6.54 -3.49 4.11
N SER A 124 -5.82 -2.96 5.09
CA SER A 124 -6.41 -2.50 6.34
C SER A 124 -6.33 -0.98 6.45
N ILE A 125 -7.34 -0.37 7.05
CA ILE A 125 -7.38 1.06 7.30
C ILE A 125 -7.12 1.27 8.78
N ILE A 126 -6.11 2.07 9.10
CA ILE A 126 -5.79 2.45 10.47
C ILE A 126 -6.10 3.93 10.63
N TYR A 127 -7.03 4.25 11.52
CA TYR A 127 -7.41 5.61 11.86
C TYR A 127 -6.86 5.99 13.24
N ILE A 128 -6.01 7.01 13.31
CA ILE A 128 -5.49 7.60 14.54
C ILE A 128 -6.26 8.88 14.84
N SER A 129 -6.94 8.93 15.97
CA SER A 129 -7.81 10.05 16.31
C SER A 129 -7.08 11.36 16.68
N LYS A 130 -5.85 11.25 17.17
CA LYS A 130 -5.01 12.36 17.64
C LYS A 130 -3.55 12.15 17.21
N SER A 131 -2.59 12.58 18.04
CA SER A 131 -1.15 12.57 17.76
C SER A 131 -0.63 11.17 17.47
N LEU A 132 0.11 11.05 16.37
CA LEU A 132 0.80 9.82 15.98
C LEU A 132 2.31 10.03 16.05
N ILE A 133 2.97 9.14 16.78
CA ILE A 133 4.43 9.04 16.83
C ILE A 133 4.81 7.65 16.33
N ILE A 134 5.70 7.58 15.35
CA ILE A 134 6.30 6.35 14.85
C ILE A 134 7.77 6.33 15.30
N GLU A 135 8.11 5.35 16.14
CA GLU A 135 9.42 5.15 16.76
C GLU A 135 9.85 3.72 16.54
N ASN A 136 10.90 3.47 15.76
CA ASN A 136 11.47 2.14 15.51
C ASN A 136 10.44 1.08 15.03
N ALA A 137 9.34 1.50 14.41
CA ALA A 137 8.32 0.58 13.92
C ALA A 137 8.81 -0.15 12.66
N HIS A 138 8.47 -1.43 12.56
CA HIS A 138 8.67 -2.24 11.36
C HIS A 138 7.32 -2.50 10.69
N LEU A 139 7.09 -1.90 9.52
CA LEU A 139 5.83 -1.97 8.79
C LEU A 139 5.97 -2.90 7.59
N THR A 140 5.38 -4.08 7.67
CA THR A 140 5.27 -5.00 6.55
C THR A 140 3.95 -4.76 5.83
N ILE A 141 4.00 -4.18 4.63
CA ILE A 141 2.81 -3.81 3.86
C ILE A 141 2.64 -4.77 2.70
N TYR A 142 1.47 -5.43 2.63
CA TYR A 142 1.11 -6.29 1.52
C TYR A 142 0.38 -5.49 0.45
N TYR A 143 0.93 -5.51 -0.77
CA TYR A 143 0.40 -4.83 -1.94
C TYR A 143 -0.03 -5.86 -2.98
N ASP A 144 -1.26 -5.75 -3.46
CA ASP A 144 -1.82 -6.68 -4.44
C ASP A 144 -2.02 -6.06 -5.83
N GLN A 145 -2.30 -6.94 -6.80
CA GLN A 145 -2.58 -6.58 -8.20
C GLN A 145 -3.78 -5.63 -8.40
N TYR A 146 -4.61 -5.43 -7.37
CA TYR A 146 -5.77 -4.52 -7.41
C TYR A 146 -5.42 -3.11 -6.95
N GLN A 147 -4.13 -2.83 -6.73
CA GLN A 147 -3.63 -1.54 -6.22
C GLN A 147 -4.20 -1.19 -4.84
N SER A 148 -4.60 -2.22 -4.09
CA SER A 148 -5.13 -2.06 -2.75
C SER A 148 -4.05 -2.39 -1.74
N TRP A 149 -3.94 -1.55 -0.73
CA TRP A 149 -2.94 -1.65 0.31
C TRP A 149 -3.45 -0.95 1.56
N SER A 150 -2.70 -1.12 2.64
CA SER A 150 -3.11 -0.57 3.92
C SER A 150 -2.75 0.91 4.02
N VAL A 151 -3.65 1.68 4.61
CA VAL A 151 -3.47 3.13 4.78
C VAL A 151 -3.54 3.45 6.26
N LEU A 152 -2.56 4.23 6.72
CA LEU A 152 -2.54 4.82 8.05
C LEU A 152 -2.92 6.30 7.93
N TYR A 153 -4.05 6.66 8.54
CA TYR A 153 -4.55 8.03 8.59
C TYR A 153 -4.48 8.59 10.00
N ALA A 154 -3.95 9.80 10.18
CA ALA A 154 -3.98 10.49 11.45
C ALA A 154 -4.70 11.84 11.38
N ASN A 155 -5.57 12.12 12.35
CA ASN A 155 -6.28 13.40 12.46
C ASN A 155 -5.47 14.46 13.25
N SER A 156 -4.15 14.50 13.04
CA SER A 156 -3.23 15.45 13.67
C SER A 156 -1.86 15.48 12.98
N ASP A 157 -0.90 16.23 13.55
CA ASP A 157 0.51 16.17 13.17
C ASP A 157 1.09 14.75 13.39
N ILE A 158 1.95 14.33 12.46
CA ILE A 158 2.60 13.03 12.49
C ILE A 158 4.10 13.23 12.70
N GLU A 159 4.68 12.53 13.67
CA GLU A 159 6.12 12.50 13.91
C GLU A 159 6.68 11.10 13.60
N ILE A 160 7.63 11.02 12.67
CA ILE A 160 8.29 9.78 12.27
C ILE A 160 9.78 9.92 12.60
N SER A 161 10.18 9.32 13.72
CA SER A 161 11.56 9.39 14.22
C SER A 161 12.46 8.31 13.60
N SER A 162 11.91 7.11 13.42
CA SER A 162 12.53 6.01 12.69
C SER A 162 11.45 5.00 12.28
N MET A 163 11.60 4.44 11.08
CA MET A 163 10.75 3.34 10.62
C MET A 163 11.47 2.49 9.59
N ALA A 164 11.14 1.21 9.56
CA ALA A 164 11.51 0.31 8.49
C ALA A 164 10.23 -0.15 7.78
N VAL A 165 10.23 -0.11 6.45
CA VAL A 165 9.09 -0.54 5.64
C VAL A 165 9.50 -1.68 4.73
N THR A 166 8.83 -2.81 4.88
CA THR A 166 8.95 -3.95 3.99
C THR A 166 7.71 -4.04 3.10
N LEU A 167 7.89 -3.83 1.80
CA LEU A 167 6.82 -4.00 0.83
C LEU A 167 6.82 -5.45 0.32
N VAL A 168 5.72 -6.17 0.53
CA VAL A 168 5.51 -7.52 0.01
C VAL A 168 4.50 -7.46 -1.12
N ILE A 169 4.91 -7.84 -2.32
CA ILE A 169 4.03 -7.87 -3.48
C ILE A 169 3.38 -9.25 -3.61
N GLU A 170 2.05 -9.24 -3.70
CA GLU A 170 1.23 -10.43 -3.72
C GLU A 170 0.50 -10.61 -5.05
N GLY A 171 0.50 -11.86 -5.51
CA GLY A 171 -0.04 -12.25 -6.80
C GLY A 171 1.04 -12.80 -7.72
N ASP A 172 0.61 -13.39 -8.83
CA ASP A 172 1.53 -13.75 -9.89
C ASP A 172 2.19 -12.47 -10.40
N SER A 173 3.51 -12.52 -10.63
CA SER A 173 4.24 -11.45 -11.33
C SER A 173 3.39 -11.03 -12.51
N VAL A 174 2.86 -9.80 -12.47
CA VAL A 174 1.97 -9.24 -13.48
C VAL A 174 2.43 -9.76 -14.83
N SER A 175 1.58 -10.58 -15.46
CA SER A 175 1.93 -11.30 -16.68
C SER A 175 2.67 -10.35 -17.61
N SER A 176 3.73 -10.83 -18.27
CA SER A 176 4.72 -10.12 -19.08
C SER A 176 4.19 -9.29 -20.26
N GLN A 177 2.97 -8.74 -20.17
CA GLN A 177 2.19 -8.09 -21.21
C GLN A 177 1.29 -6.94 -20.71
N SER A 178 1.21 -6.60 -19.42
CA SER A 178 0.45 -5.40 -19.00
C SER A 178 1.36 -4.30 -18.44
N ASP A 179 1.41 -3.22 -19.22
CA ASP A 179 1.87 -1.86 -18.93
C ASP A 179 3.38 -1.67 -18.75
N CYS A 180 4.07 -1.48 -19.89
CA CYS A 180 5.40 -0.90 -19.92
C CYS A 180 5.37 0.49 -19.26
N TYR A 181 6.21 0.68 -18.24
CA TYR A 181 6.25 1.88 -17.40
C TYR A 181 4.96 2.09 -16.60
N GLN A 182 4.83 1.35 -15.50
CA GLN A 182 3.87 1.69 -14.46
C GLN A 182 4.63 2.36 -13.31
N GLU A 183 4.48 3.68 -13.21
CA GLU A 183 4.79 4.45 -12.02
C GLU A 183 3.48 4.58 -11.24
N SER A 184 3.46 4.03 -10.03
CA SER A 184 2.31 4.11 -9.15
C SER A 184 2.77 4.70 -7.84
N CYS A 185 2.13 5.81 -7.45
CA CYS A 185 2.30 6.44 -6.16
C CYS A 185 0.98 6.35 -5.43
N ALA A 186 1.02 5.95 -4.17
CA ALA A 186 -0.14 5.99 -3.32
C ALA A 186 0.26 6.48 -1.92
N PRO A 187 -0.66 7.14 -1.18
CA PRO A 187 -0.42 7.55 0.21
C PRO A 187 -0.51 6.37 1.19
N PHE A 188 0.57 6.08 1.91
CA PHE A 188 0.59 5.02 2.95
C PHE A 188 0.35 5.59 4.34
N ILE A 189 0.91 6.78 4.57
CA ILE A 189 0.60 7.62 5.72
C ILE A 189 -0.03 8.90 5.19
N SER A 190 -1.15 9.30 5.78
CA SER A 190 -1.81 10.55 5.45
C SER A 190 -2.30 11.24 6.71
N ASN A 191 -2.35 12.57 6.69
CA ASN A 191 -2.98 13.35 7.74
C ASN A 191 -4.06 14.29 7.19
N THR A 192 -4.78 14.95 8.11
CA THR A 192 -5.75 15.99 7.75
C THR A 192 -5.05 17.21 7.14
N PRO A 193 -5.61 17.82 6.07
CA PRO A 193 -5.07 19.05 5.50
C PRO A 193 -4.82 20.13 6.55
N GLY A 194 -3.62 20.71 6.54
CA GLY A 194 -3.17 21.74 7.48
C GLY A 194 -2.31 21.19 8.64
N ASN A 195 -2.31 19.88 8.87
CA ASN A 195 -1.37 19.23 9.77
C ASN A 195 -0.08 18.87 9.04
N LYS A 196 1.03 18.76 9.77
CA LYS A 196 2.36 18.50 9.22
C LYS A 196 2.81 17.06 9.45
N VAL A 197 3.67 16.59 8.56
CA VAL A 197 4.44 15.36 8.74
C VAL A 197 5.89 15.73 8.98
N TYR A 198 6.42 15.33 10.14
CA TYR A 198 7.83 15.52 10.50
C TYR A 198 8.55 14.19 10.31
N LEU A 199 9.57 14.21 9.46
CA LEU A 199 10.34 13.03 9.05
C LEU A 199 11.80 13.19 9.49
N SER A 200 12.30 12.24 10.26
CA SER A 200 13.73 12.10 10.55
C SER A 200 14.44 11.30 9.47
N ASP A 201 15.77 11.37 9.40
CA ASP A 201 16.58 10.77 8.33
C ASP A 201 16.70 9.23 8.41
N ASN A 202 16.21 8.61 9.49
CA ASN A 202 16.42 7.17 9.74
C ASN A 202 15.25 6.31 9.25
N ILE A 203 15.15 6.16 7.93
CA ILE A 203 14.08 5.39 7.28
C ILE A 203 14.69 4.40 6.29
N THR A 204 14.33 3.13 6.42
CA THR A 204 14.85 2.06 5.57
C THR A 204 13.74 1.33 4.82
N PHE A 205 14.01 0.95 3.57
CA PHE A 205 13.08 0.21 2.70
C PHE A 205 13.66 -1.13 2.30
N GLU A 206 12.80 -2.14 2.32
CA GLU A 206 13.05 -3.44 1.73
C GLU A 206 11.86 -3.86 0.86
N VAL A 207 12.13 -4.49 -0.28
CA VAL A 207 11.10 -5.04 -1.16
C VAL A 207 11.31 -6.54 -1.23
N LEU A 208 10.24 -7.28 -0.97
CA LEU A 208 10.23 -8.74 -1.06
C LEU A 208 9.30 -9.20 -2.19
N ASN A 209 9.75 -10.25 -2.89
CA ASN A 209 8.97 -11.00 -3.88
C ASN A 209 8.59 -10.26 -5.18
N ASP A 210 9.24 -9.14 -5.53
CA ASP A 210 9.09 -8.52 -6.87
C ASP A 210 10.45 -8.41 -7.59
N THR A 211 10.65 -9.27 -8.59
CA THR A 211 11.86 -9.27 -9.45
C THR A 211 11.79 -8.26 -10.60
N GLY A 212 10.60 -7.69 -10.87
CA GLY A 212 10.33 -6.72 -11.92
C GLY A 212 10.33 -5.26 -11.44
N MET A 213 10.35 -5.01 -10.13
CA MET A 213 10.49 -3.67 -9.57
C MET A 213 11.91 -3.15 -9.72
N ASP A 214 12.04 -1.94 -10.24
CA ASP A 214 13.35 -1.30 -10.44
C ASP A 214 13.63 -0.22 -9.40
N LYS A 215 12.57 0.37 -8.80
CA LYS A 215 12.69 1.46 -7.83
C LYS A 215 11.51 1.47 -6.87
N LEU A 216 11.80 1.76 -5.59
CA LEU A 216 10.84 2.15 -4.56
C LEU A 216 11.35 3.42 -3.90
N GLU A 217 10.51 4.44 -3.78
CA GLU A 217 10.83 5.74 -3.18
C GLU A 217 9.71 6.23 -2.28
N ILE A 218 10.07 7.07 -1.31
CA ILE A 218 9.12 7.90 -0.59
C ILE A 218 9.05 9.27 -1.24
N LEU A 219 7.83 9.73 -1.48
CA LEU A 219 7.55 11.13 -1.73
C LEU A 219 6.85 11.73 -0.52
N LEU A 220 7.48 12.73 0.10
CA LEU A 220 6.84 13.54 1.13
C LEU A 220 6.06 14.66 0.45
N GLN A 221 4.75 14.66 0.60
CA GLN A 221 3.90 15.79 0.26
C GLN A 221 3.56 16.57 1.53
N ASP A 222 2.90 17.73 1.38
CA ASP A 222 2.55 18.61 2.49
C ASP A 222 1.74 17.91 3.61
N HIS A 223 1.01 16.83 3.28
CA HIS A 223 0.04 16.15 4.16
C HIS A 223 0.04 14.62 4.02
N SER A 224 0.99 14.04 3.28
CA SER A 224 1.07 12.60 3.06
C SER A 224 2.50 12.14 2.86
N VAL A 225 2.73 10.87 3.21
CA VAL A 225 3.90 10.11 2.82
C VAL A 225 3.43 9.07 1.81
N GLU A 226 3.88 9.23 0.57
CA GLU A 226 3.52 8.36 -0.53
C GLU A 226 4.62 7.35 -0.80
N LEU A 227 4.25 6.09 -1.03
CA LEU A 227 5.15 5.09 -1.60
C LEU A 227 4.97 5.11 -3.11
N CYS A 228 6.04 5.41 -3.81
CA CYS A 228 6.11 5.41 -5.26
C CYS A 228 7.00 4.24 -5.72
N PHE A 229 6.50 3.40 -6.62
CA PHE A 229 7.29 2.34 -7.23
C PHE A 229 7.24 2.39 -8.74
N THR A 230 8.34 1.99 -9.38
CA THR A 230 8.47 1.97 -10.85
C THR A 230 8.92 0.60 -11.35
N ARG A 231 8.31 0.15 -12.45
CA ARG A 231 8.67 -1.07 -13.18
C ARG A 231 9.10 -0.76 -14.63
N THR A 232 10.28 -1.24 -15.01
CA THR A 232 10.90 -1.01 -16.33
C THR A 232 11.46 -2.29 -16.98
N LYS A 233 11.77 -3.34 -16.22
CA LYS A 233 12.21 -4.64 -16.77
C LYS A 233 11.08 -5.39 -17.49
N GLY A 234 11.32 -5.78 -18.74
CA GLY A 234 10.36 -6.50 -19.60
C GLY A 234 9.83 -5.69 -20.78
N CYS A 235 10.19 -4.39 -20.87
CA CYS A 235 9.77 -3.56 -21.99
C CYS A 235 10.47 -3.98 -23.29
N SER A 236 9.70 -4.38 -24.31
CA SER A 236 10.25 -4.55 -25.66
C SER A 236 10.63 -3.17 -26.23
N VAL A 237 11.76 -3.08 -26.94
CA VAL A 237 12.29 -1.85 -27.57
C VAL A 237 11.26 -1.14 -28.46
N VAL A 238 10.26 -1.88 -28.94
CA VAL A 238 9.23 -1.40 -29.87
C VAL A 238 8.27 -0.38 -29.25
N GLU A 239 8.01 -0.39 -27.94
CA GLU A 239 7.13 0.64 -27.36
C GLU A 239 7.87 1.93 -27.05
N LYS A 240 9.13 1.83 -26.58
CA LYS A 240 9.97 3.00 -26.27
C LYS A 240 10.35 3.81 -27.51
N TYR A 241 10.46 3.16 -28.67
CA TYR A 241 10.85 3.79 -29.94
C TYR A 241 9.85 3.55 -31.07
N GLY A 242 8.65 3.03 -30.77
CA GLY A 242 7.65 2.68 -31.78
C GLY A 242 7.24 3.87 -32.62
N TYR A 243 7.07 5.04 -32.00
CA TYR A 243 6.78 6.28 -32.72
C TYR A 243 7.93 6.71 -33.64
N ILE A 244 9.19 6.50 -33.25
CA ILE A 244 10.36 6.76 -34.11
C ILE A 244 10.38 5.77 -35.28
N PHE A 245 10.10 4.49 -35.03
CA PHE A 245 10.08 3.48 -36.06
C PHE A 245 8.97 3.73 -37.09
N VAL A 246 7.75 4.07 -36.63
CA VAL A 246 6.62 4.46 -37.48
C VAL A 246 6.92 5.76 -38.24
N PHE A 247 7.52 6.75 -37.58
CA PHE A 247 7.90 8.01 -38.21
C PHE A 247 8.95 7.81 -39.32
N VAL A 248 10.01 7.05 -39.03
CA VAL A 248 11.04 6.73 -40.04
C VAL A 248 10.45 5.93 -41.20
N LEU A 249 9.57 4.95 -40.92
CA LEU A 249 8.89 4.16 -41.94
C LEU A 249 7.98 5.04 -42.83
N PHE A 250 7.24 5.96 -42.23
CA PHE A 250 6.37 6.92 -42.92
C PHE A 250 7.19 7.82 -43.88
N PHE A 251 8.33 8.34 -43.43
CA PHE A 251 9.22 9.15 -44.26
C PHE A 251 9.83 8.35 -45.43
N ILE A 252 10.26 7.11 -45.19
CA ILE A 252 10.80 6.24 -46.24
C ILE A 252 9.73 5.94 -47.30
N LEU A 253 8.49 5.67 -46.89
CA LEU A 253 7.37 5.38 -47.81
C LEU A 253 6.90 6.61 -48.59
N LEU A 254 6.99 7.83 -48.02
CA LEU A 254 6.59 9.07 -48.69
C LEU A 254 7.68 9.70 -49.56
N LEU A 255 8.95 9.40 -49.29
CA LEU A 255 10.10 9.86 -50.07
C LEU A 255 9.93 9.66 -51.60
N PRO A 256 9.51 8.48 -52.11
CA PRO A 256 9.29 8.31 -53.54
C PRO A 256 8.17 9.21 -54.08
N PHE A 257 7.12 9.47 -53.31
CA PHE A 257 6.03 10.38 -53.73
C PHE A 257 6.45 11.85 -53.78
N LEU A 258 7.48 12.25 -53.04
CA LEU A 258 8.06 13.59 -53.10
C LEU A 258 9.12 13.72 -54.22
N VAL A 259 9.96 12.70 -54.39
CA VAL A 259 11.09 12.74 -55.34
C VAL A 259 10.62 12.53 -56.79
N ILE A 260 9.67 11.64 -57.03
CA ILE A 260 9.20 11.33 -58.40
C ILE A 260 8.59 12.57 -59.09
N PRO A 261 7.69 13.37 -58.48
CA PRO A 261 7.16 14.58 -59.11
C PRO A 261 8.22 15.65 -59.34
N VAL A 262 9.19 15.80 -58.45
CA VAL A 262 10.29 16.77 -58.58
C VAL A 262 11.21 16.38 -59.73
N VAL A 263 11.58 15.11 -59.85
CA VAL A 263 12.39 14.61 -60.98
C VAL A 263 11.62 14.74 -62.30
N ILE A 264 10.32 14.42 -62.32
CA ILE A 264 9.45 14.63 -63.50
C ILE A 264 9.38 16.12 -63.86
N TRP A 265 9.23 17.01 -62.88
CA TRP A 265 9.17 18.45 -63.08
C TRP A 265 10.51 19.02 -63.61
N MET A 266 11.64 18.58 -63.04
CA MET A 266 12.98 18.96 -63.51
C MET A 266 13.25 18.46 -64.94
N ASN A 267 12.88 17.22 -65.28
CA ASN A 267 12.98 16.72 -66.66
C ASN A 267 12.07 17.47 -67.63
N LYS A 268 10.86 17.86 -67.20
CA LYS A 268 9.92 18.64 -68.03
C LYS A 268 10.41 20.07 -68.27
N MET A 269 11.11 20.67 -67.30
CA MET A 269 11.77 21.97 -67.46
C MET A 269 13.06 21.88 -68.30
N GLY A 270 13.83 20.80 -68.18
CA GLY A 270 15.06 20.56 -68.96
C GLY A 270 14.82 20.29 -70.46
N CYS A 271 13.62 19.85 -70.84
CA CYS A 271 13.25 19.57 -72.22
C CYS A 271 12.56 20.75 -72.96
N ARG A 272 12.62 21.99 -72.44
CA ARG A 272 12.38 23.17 -73.28
C ARG A 272 13.61 23.41 -74.16
N LYS A 273 13.56 22.86 -75.37
CA LYS A 273 14.49 23.09 -76.48
C LYS A 273 14.83 24.59 -76.62
N LYS A 274 16.13 24.87 -76.76
CA LYS A 274 16.61 25.99 -77.59
C LYS A 274 15.98 25.83 -78.97
N ASP A 275 15.17 26.80 -79.40
CA ASP A 275 14.87 26.94 -80.81
C ASP A 275 16.16 27.37 -81.53
N PRO A 276 16.60 26.64 -82.57
CA PRO A 276 17.56 27.17 -83.53
C PRO A 276 16.82 28.13 -84.47
N TYR A 277 17.53 29.11 -85.02
CA TYR A 277 17.10 30.14 -85.99
C TYR A 277 16.70 31.49 -85.39
N GLN A 278 17.70 32.37 -85.31
CA GLN A 278 17.72 33.78 -85.73
C GLN A 278 19.18 34.27 -85.50
N ASP A 279 19.86 35.03 -86.33
CA ASP A 279 19.62 35.57 -87.67
C ASP A 279 20.98 36.12 -88.16
N PHE A 280 21.05 36.33 -89.47
CA PHE A 280 22.21 36.71 -90.29
C PHE A 280 22.98 37.98 -89.87
N GLY A 281 24.30 37.94 -90.09
CA GLY A 281 25.18 39.11 -90.16
C GLY A 281 26.39 38.81 -91.05
N TYR A 282 26.45 39.54 -92.18
CA TYR A 282 27.34 39.49 -93.36
C TYR A 282 26.91 38.58 -94.51
#